data_AF-A0A7J0FYL5-F1
#
_entry.id   AF-A0A7J0FYL5-F1
#
_cell.length_a   1.000
_cell.length_b   1.000
_cell.length_c   1.000
_cell.angle_alpha   90.00
_cell.angle_beta   90.00
_cell.angle_gamma   90.00
#
_symmetry.space_group_name_H-M   'P 1'
#
loop_
_entity.id
_entity.type
_entity.pdbx_description
1 polymer ?
#
loop_
_entity_poly.entity_id
_entity_poly.type
_entity_poly.pdbx_seq_one_letter_code
_entity_poly.pdbx_strand_id
1 'polypeptide(L)'
;MLTSPQECSPAMLVMLITPPPIDEEGRMAYARSLYGDKAMELPERTNEVTGVYAKQCVELAKELGLSAREMPSEVPHHSEIDGKDPQKAFQLQCS
;
A
#
# COMPACT_ATOMS: atom_id res chain seq x y z
N MET A 1 15.32 8.32 -16.99
CA MET A 1 13.92 8.28 -17.43
C MET A 1 13.43 6.88 -17.14
N LEU A 2 12.47 6.69 -16.23
CA LEU A 2 11.88 5.37 -16.02
C LEU A 2 10.99 5.07 -17.23
N THR A 3 11.30 4.00 -17.97
CA THR A 3 10.45 3.48 -19.05
C THR A 3 9.15 2.94 -18.45
N SER A 4 8.03 3.07 -19.15
CA SER A 4 6.78 2.51 -18.64
C SER A 4 6.91 0.98 -18.51
N PRO A 5 6.42 0.35 -17.43
CA PRO A 5 6.52 -1.10 -17.24
C PRO A 5 5.93 -1.90 -18.42
N GLN A 6 4.97 -1.30 -19.12
CA GLN A 6 4.30 -1.84 -20.30
C GLN A 6 5.21 -1.90 -21.54
N GLU A 7 6.24 -1.05 -21.64
CA GLU A 7 7.27 -1.14 -22.69
C GLU A 7 8.09 -2.44 -22.59
N CYS A 8 8.18 -3.03 -21.40
CA CYS A 8 8.90 -4.29 -21.19
C CYS A 8 8.07 -5.53 -21.54
N SER A 9 6.74 -5.48 -21.33
CA SER A 9 5.83 -6.57 -21.70
C SER A 9 4.37 -6.11 -21.69
N PRO A 10 3.58 -6.41 -22.75
CA PRO A 10 2.14 -6.14 -22.75
C PRO A 10 1.35 -7.02 -21.77
N ALA A 11 1.96 -8.11 -21.25
CA ALA A 11 1.35 -8.98 -20.24
C ALA A 11 1.71 -8.58 -18.80
N MET A 12 2.43 -7.47 -18.60
CA MET A 12 2.84 -7.04 -17.26
C MET A 12 1.66 -6.48 -16.48
N LEU A 13 1.42 -7.05 -15.29
CA LEU A 13 0.47 -6.52 -14.31
C LEU A 13 1.20 -5.53 -13.40
N VAL A 14 0.65 -4.32 -13.25
CA VAL A 14 1.16 -3.30 -12.33
C VAL A 14 0.22 -3.22 -11.13
N MET A 15 0.78 -3.40 -9.93
CA MET A 15 0.06 -3.25 -8.67
C MET A 15 0.63 -2.08 -7.88
N LEU A 16 -0.23 -1.17 -7.45
CA LEU A 16 0.12 -0.09 -6.54
C LEU A 16 -0.22 -0.54 -5.12
N ILE A 17 0.74 -0.50 -4.20
CA ILE A 17 0.51 -0.83 -2.79
C ILE A 17 0.59 0.47 -2.00
N THR A 18 -0.51 0.85 -1.35
CA THR A 18 -0.51 1.98 -0.42
C THR A 18 0.06 1.54 0.92
N PRO A 19 0.78 2.42 1.66
CA PRO A 19 1.21 2.09 3.01
C PRO A 19 0.01 1.65 3.86
N PRO A 20 0.14 0.61 4.70
CA PRO A 20 -0.96 0.18 5.56
C PRO A 20 -1.30 1.28 6.57
N PRO A 21 -2.55 1.32 7.07
CA PRO A 21 -2.88 2.13 8.23
C PRO A 21 -2.02 1.71 9.41
N ILE A 22 -1.72 2.68 10.27
CA ILE A 22 -0.85 2.50 11.43
C ILE A 22 -1.64 2.77 12.71
N ASP A 23 -1.42 1.94 13.72
CA ASP A 23 -1.79 2.28 15.08
C ASP A 23 -0.80 3.36 15.60
N GLU A 24 -1.20 4.62 15.47
CA GLU A 24 -0.37 5.75 15.89
C GLU A 24 -0.17 5.77 17.40
N GLU A 25 -1.22 5.49 18.17
CA GLU A 25 -1.14 5.49 19.63
C GLU A 25 -0.24 4.37 20.13
N GLY A 26 -0.46 3.14 19.67
CA GLY A 26 0.35 1.99 20.04
C GLY A 26 1.82 2.18 19.65
N ARG A 27 2.08 2.77 18.48
CA ARG A 27 3.45 3.07 18.03
C ARG A 27 4.13 4.14 18.90
N MET A 28 3.40 5.17 19.33
CA MET A 28 3.93 6.18 20.26
C MET A 28 4.17 5.60 21.66
N ALA A 29 3.24 4.80 22.17
CA ALA A 29 3.40 4.10 23.43
C ALA A 29 4.63 3.17 23.41
N TYR A 30 4.82 2.42 22.33
CA TYR A 30 5.98 1.57 22.13
C TYR A 30 7.29 2.36 22.10
N ALA A 31 7.34 3.47 21.34
CA ALA A 31 8.52 4.33 21.29
C ALA A 31 8.89 4.91 22.68
N ARG A 32 7.89 5.38 23.44
CA ARG A 32 8.10 5.84 24.82
C ARG A 32 8.61 4.72 25.73
N SER A 33 8.09 3.50 25.58
CA SER A 33 8.53 2.34 26.36
C SER A 33 10.00 1.96 26.11
N LEU A 34 10.50 2.18 24.88
CA LEU A 34 11.88 1.86 24.50
C LEU A 34 12.89 2.96 24.82
N TYR A 35 12.50 4.22 24.60
CA TYR A 35 13.44 5.34 24.57
C TYR A 35 13.24 6.33 25.73
N GLY A 36 12.15 6.21 26.51
CA GLY A 36 11.84 7.11 27.62
C GLY A 36 11.82 8.58 27.17
N ASP A 37 12.56 9.43 27.87
CA ASP A 37 12.68 10.87 27.57
C ASP A 37 13.33 11.18 26.21
N LYS A 38 13.93 10.19 25.54
CA LYS A 38 14.50 10.34 24.19
C LYS A 38 13.52 9.96 23.08
N ALA A 39 12.31 9.51 23.43
CA ALA A 39 11.29 9.21 22.44
C ALA A 39 10.90 10.48 21.67
N MET A 40 10.53 10.32 20.40
CA MET A 40 10.02 11.45 19.63
C MET A 40 8.65 11.87 20.15
N GLU A 41 8.45 13.18 20.28
CA GLU A 41 7.17 13.78 20.71
C GLU A 41 6.11 13.77 19.60
N LEU A 42 6.54 13.72 18.35
CA LEU A 42 5.67 13.68 17.17
C LEU A 42 5.84 12.34 16.43
N PRO A 43 4.74 11.78 15.90
CA PRO A 43 4.79 10.52 15.17
C PRO A 43 5.54 10.66 13.85
N GLU A 44 6.45 9.73 13.56
CA GLU A 44 7.24 9.76 12.31
C GLU A 44 6.44 9.37 11.05
N ARG A 45 5.20 8.92 11.24
CA ARG A 45 4.24 8.45 10.23
C ARG A 45 2.86 8.68 10.82
N THR A 46 1.95 9.22 10.02
CA THR A 46 0.54 9.45 10.39
C THR A 46 -0.37 8.85 9.32
N ASN A 47 -1.57 8.44 9.73
CA ASN A 47 -2.62 7.98 8.83
C ASN A 47 -3.08 9.09 7.88
N GLU A 48 -2.96 10.36 8.28
CA GLU A 48 -3.19 11.50 7.39
C GLU A 48 -2.25 11.47 6.18
N VAL A 49 -0.94 11.34 6.41
CA VAL A 49 0.06 11.27 5.34
C VAL A 49 -0.11 9.99 4.51
N THR A 50 -0.41 8.86 5.17
CA THR A 50 -0.77 7.61 4.46
C THR A 50 -1.99 7.81 3.55
N GLY A 51 -3.02 8.52 4.01
CA GLY A 51 -4.21 8.84 3.23
C GLY A 51 -3.92 9.73 2.02
N VAL A 52 -3.05 10.74 2.18
CA VAL A 52 -2.57 11.57 1.06
C VAL A 52 -1.86 10.70 0.03
N TYR A 53 -0.96 9.82 0.45
CA TYR A 53 -0.24 8.91 -0.44
C TYR A 53 -1.21 7.97 -1.19
N ALA A 54 -2.17 7.38 -0.47
CA ALA A 54 -3.18 6.50 -1.05
C ALA A 54 -4.02 7.22 -2.12
N LYS A 55 -4.42 8.47 -1.85
CA LYS A 55 -5.15 9.30 -2.81
C LYS A 55 -4.32 9.57 -4.08
N GLN A 56 -3.04 9.91 -3.93
CA GLN A 56 -2.13 10.13 -5.06
C GLN A 56 -1.95 8.87 -5.91
N CYS A 57 -1.87 7.67 -5.28
CA CYS A 57 -1.83 6.41 -6.02
C CYS A 57 -3.08 6.19 -6.87
N VAL A 58 -4.27 6.51 -6.34
CA VAL A 58 -5.54 6.39 -7.07
C VAL A 58 -5.62 7.40 -8.22
N GLU A 59 -5.18 8.63 -8.01
CA GLU A 59 -5.13 9.66 -9.06
C GLU A 59 -4.17 9.26 -10.19
N LEU A 60 -2.96 8.82 -9.85
CA LEU A 60 -1.97 8.34 -10.82
C LEU A 60 -2.47 7.12 -11.61
N ALA A 61 -3.14 6.17 -10.96
CA ALA A 61 -3.72 5.02 -11.63
C ALA A 61 -4.73 5.45 -12.71
N LYS A 62 -5.60 6.42 -12.39
CA LYS A 62 -6.58 6.97 -13.34
C LYS A 62 -5.89 7.65 -14.53
N GLU A 63 -4.84 8.44 -14.29
CA GLU A 63 -4.07 9.10 -15.35
C GLU A 63 -3.41 8.11 -16.30
N LEU A 64 -2.96 6.96 -15.78
CA LEU A 64 -2.37 5.88 -16.56
C LEU A 64 -3.39 4.95 -17.24
N GLY A 65 -4.69 5.25 -17.12
CA GLY A 65 -5.76 4.39 -17.64
C GLY A 65 -5.91 3.06 -16.89
N LEU A 66 -5.31 2.95 -15.69
CA LEU A 66 -5.42 1.80 -14.81
C LEU A 66 -6.67 1.92 -13.95
N SER A 67 -7.43 0.84 -13.80
CA SER A 67 -8.63 0.85 -12.94
C SER A 67 -8.19 0.74 -11.47
N ALA A 68 -8.24 1.85 -10.74
CA ALA A 68 -8.27 1.83 -9.29
C ALA A 68 -9.70 1.48 -8.83
N ARG A 69 -10.10 0.22 -8.97
CA ARG A 69 -11.25 -0.29 -8.19
C ARG A 69 -10.84 -0.31 -6.71
N GLU A 70 -11.83 -0.29 -5.82
CA GLU A 70 -11.59 -0.38 -4.38
C GLU A 70 -10.57 -1.49 -4.13
N MET A 71 -9.39 -1.12 -3.63
CA MET A 71 -8.43 -2.11 -3.16
C MET A 71 -8.86 -2.48 -1.76
N PRO A 72 -8.90 -3.79 -1.42
CA PRO A 72 -9.12 -4.17 -0.04
C PRO A 72 -8.05 -3.50 0.82
N SER A 73 -8.44 -3.04 2.01
CA SER A 73 -7.54 -2.38 2.97
C SER A 73 -6.37 -3.27 3.41
N GLU A 74 -6.41 -4.55 3.06
CA GLU A 74 -5.39 -5.54 3.36
C GLU A 74 -5.06 -6.35 2.10
N VAL A 75 -3.76 -6.56 1.87
CA VAL A 75 -3.30 -7.57 0.92
C VAL A 75 -3.54 -8.96 1.53
N PRO A 76 -3.94 -9.97 0.75
CA PRO A 76 -4.06 -11.32 1.24
C PRO A 76 -2.73 -11.78 1.86
N HIS A 77 -2.80 -12.56 2.94
CA HIS A 77 -1.61 -13.04 3.61
C HIS A 77 -0.83 -13.94 2.62
N HIS A 78 0.50 -13.92 2.65
CA HIS A 78 1.33 -14.65 1.67
C HIS A 78 1.03 -16.16 1.60
N SER A 79 0.49 -16.75 2.68
CA SER A 79 0.04 -18.15 2.70
C SER A 79 -1.24 -18.41 1.88
N GLU A 80 -1.98 -17.36 1.56
CA GLU A 80 -3.23 -17.38 0.80
C GLU A 80 -2.99 -17.13 -0.69
N ILE A 81 -1.76 -16.75 -1.07
CA ILE A 81 -1.37 -16.48 -2.46
C ILE A 81 -0.87 -17.78 -3.08
N ASP A 82 -1.53 -18.24 -4.14
CA ASP A 82 -1.03 -19.35 -4.95
C ASP A 82 0.24 -18.92 -5.68
N GLY A 83 1.39 -19.49 -5.32
CA GLY A 83 2.68 -19.18 -5.96
C GLY A 83 2.76 -19.59 -7.44
N LYS A 84 1.86 -20.47 -7.92
CA LYS A 84 1.75 -20.82 -9.34
C LYS A 84 0.80 -19.91 -10.11
N ASP A 85 -0.12 -19.26 -9.42
CA ASP A 85 -1.14 -18.37 -10.00
C ASP A 85 -1.42 -17.15 -9.09
N PRO A 86 -0.42 -16.28 -8.86
CA PRO A 86 -0.51 -15.22 -7.85
C PRO A 86 -1.57 -14.17 -8.20
N GLN A 87 -1.85 -13.97 -9.49
CA GLN A 87 -2.87 -13.05 -10.00
C GLN A 87 -4.28 -13.37 -9.47
N LYS A 88 -4.58 -14.63 -9.15
CA LYS A 88 -5.89 -15.04 -8.62
C LYS A 88 -6.22 -14.37 -7.28
N ALA A 89 -5.20 -14.11 -6.45
CA ALA A 89 -5.36 -13.44 -5.16
C ALA A 89 -5.79 -11.97 -5.31
N PHE A 90 -5.59 -11.38 -6.49
CA PHE A 90 -5.88 -9.98 -6.79
C PHE A 90 -7.06 -9.81 -7.77
N GLN A 91 -7.67 -10.91 -8.24
CA GLN A 91 -8.86 -10.89 -9.10
C GLN A 91 -10.18 -10.76 -8.31
N LEU A 92 -10.16 -11.00 -7.01
CA LEU A 92 -11.30 -10.81 -6.11
C LEU A 92 -11.44 -9.33 -5.75
N GLN A 93 -12.22 -8.56 -6.52
CA GLN A 93 -13.12 -7.46 -6.11
C GLN A 93 -13.88 -6.93 -7.35
N CYS A 94 -14.45 -7.84 -8.13
CA CYS A 94 -15.37 -7.52 -9.23
C CYS A 94 -16.70 -8.22 -8.95
N SER A 95 -17.64 -7.53 -8.29
CA SER A 95 -19.08 -7.84 -8.37
C SER A 95 -19.74 -6.90 -9.34
#